data_AF-A0A2D5T0L8-F1
#
_entry.id   AF-A0A2D5T0L8-F1
#
_cell.length_a   1.000
_cell.length_b   1.000
_cell.length_c   1.000
_cell.angle_alpha   90.00
_cell.angle_beta   90.00
_cell.angle_gamma   90.00
#
_symmetry.space_group_name_H-M   'P 1'
#
loop_
_entity.id
_entity.type
_entity.pdbx_description
1 polymer ?
#
loop_
_entity_poly.entity_id
_entity_poly.type
_entity_poly.pdbx_seq_one_letter_code
_entity_poly.pdbx_strand_id
1 'polypeptide(L)' 'MQLLNMIQSVLAAMFGVQSQDKRHQDFSNKHLFISFTLISIVFVFLLVLILIWLVSVIIS' A
#
# COMPACT_ATOMS: atom_id res chain seq x y z
N MET A 1 -2.56 -12.87 -10.33
CA MET A 1 -3.75 -11.99 -10.43
C MET A 1 -4.12 -11.32 -9.10
N GLN A 2 -4.11 -12.01 -7.95
CA GLN A 2 -4.46 -11.38 -6.65
C GLN A 2 -3.43 -10.35 -6.15
N LEU A 3 -2.13 -10.62 -6.25
CA LEU A 3 -1.09 -9.71 -5.73
C LEU A 3 -1.04 -8.35 -6.44
N LEU A 4 -1.16 -8.33 -7.78
CA LEU A 4 -1.19 -7.08 -8.56
C LEU A 4 -2.41 -6.22 -8.21
N ASN A 5 -3.59 -6.84 -8.05
CA ASN A 5 -4.79 -6.13 -7.61
C ASN A 5 -4.63 -5.56 -6.19
N MET A 6 -3.90 -6.27 -5.33
CA MET A 6 -3.59 -5.85 -3.96
C MET A 6 -2.68 -4.64 -3.94
N ILE A 7 -1.58 -4.69 -4.71
CA ILE A 7 -0.66 -3.56 -4.89
C ILE A 7 -1.41 -2.35 -5.48
N GLN A 8 -2.23 -2.57 -6.51
CA GLN A 8 -3.05 -1.51 -7.11
C GLN A 8 -4.00 -0.88 -6.08
N SER A 9 -4.66 -1.68 -5.23
CA SER A 9 -5.57 -1.12 -4.23
C SER A 9 -4.84 -0.34 -3.14
N VAL A 10 -3.66 -0.81 -2.70
CA VAL A 10 -2.81 -0.07 -1.75
C VAL A 10 -2.32 1.25 -2.35
N LEU A 11 -1.84 1.24 -3.60
CA LEU A 11 -1.47 2.46 -4.31
C LEU A 11 -2.66 3.41 -4.51
N ALA A 12 -3.82 2.88 -4.90
CA ALA A 12 -5.03 3.67 -5.07
C ALA A 12 -5.49 4.30 -3.75
N ALA A 13 -5.38 3.57 -2.63
CA ALA A 13 -5.70 4.08 -1.30
C ALA A 13 -4.73 5.19 -0.89
N MET A 14 -3.43 5.04 -1.17
CA MET A 14 -2.43 6.07 -0.90
C MET A 14 -2.65 7.37 -1.65
N PHE A 15 -2.97 7.29 -2.94
CA PHE A 15 -3.23 8.47 -3.77
C PHE A 15 -4.68 8.96 -3.66
N GLY A 16 -5.51 8.33 -2.82
CA GLY A 16 -6.92 8.69 -2.63
C GLY A 16 -7.83 8.41 -3.84
N VAL A 17 -7.34 7.69 -4.85
CA VAL A 17 -8.09 7.33 -6.08
C VAL A 17 -8.78 5.97 -5.98
N GLN A 18 -8.88 5.40 -4.77
CA GLN A 18 -9.54 4.13 -4.52
C GLN A 18 -11.07 4.24 -4.70
N SER A 19 -11.64 3.39 -5.55
CA SER A 19 -13.10 3.31 -5.73
C SER A 19 -13.79 2.71 -4.50
N GLN A 20 -15.04 3.11 -4.23
CA GLN A 20 -15.84 2.62 -3.11
C GLN A 20 -16.07 1.10 -3.14
N ASP A 21 -16.31 0.52 -4.32
CA ASP A 21 -16.56 -0.92 -4.48
C ASP A 21 -15.33 -1.76 -4.12
N LYS A 22 -14.14 -1.35 -4.59
CA LYS A 22 -12.86 -1.97 -4.23
C LYS A 22 -12.61 -1.89 -2.73
N ARG A 23 -12.85 -0.72 -2.11
CA ARG A 23 -12.75 -0.58 -0.66
C ARG A 23 -13.71 -1.54 0.05
N HIS A 24 -14.98 -1.60 -0.34
CA HIS A 24 -15.91 -2.54 0.28
C HIS A 24 -15.42 -3.98 0.15
N GLN A 25 -14.98 -4.40 -1.04
CA GLN A 25 -14.43 -5.74 -1.26
C GLN A 25 -13.20 -6.05 -0.39
N ASP A 26 -12.29 -5.08 -0.24
CA ASP A 26 -11.05 -5.23 0.54
C ASP A 26 -11.31 -5.31 2.05
N PHE A 27 -12.32 -4.59 2.55
CA PHE A 27 -12.65 -4.50 3.98
C PHE A 27 -13.81 -5.42 4.43
N SER A 28 -14.63 -5.96 3.51
CA SER A 28 -15.74 -6.87 3.84
C SER A 28 -15.29 -8.30 4.18
N ASN A 29 -14.08 -8.69 3.78
CA ASN A 29 -13.54 -10.03 4.03
C ASN A 29 -12.43 -9.97 5.09
N LYS A 30 -12.67 -10.53 6.28
CA LYS A 30 -11.71 -10.53 7.41
C LYS A 30 -10.30 -11.02 7.03
N HIS A 31 -10.22 -12.06 6.19
CA HIS A 31 -8.93 -12.61 5.74
C HIS A 31 -8.19 -11.65 4.79
N LEU A 32 -8.91 -10.97 3.89
CA LEU A 32 -8.35 -9.98 2.97
C LEU A 32 -7.88 -8.74 3.72
N PHE A 33 -8.64 -8.28 4.72
CA PHE A 33 -8.29 -7.13 5.56
C PHE A 33 -6.91 -7.27 6.21
N ILE A 34 -6.59 -8.44 6.78
CA ILE A 34 -5.28 -8.69 7.42
C ILE A 34 -4.16 -8.61 6.39
N SER A 35 -4.34 -9.25 5.22
CA SER A 35 -3.35 -9.20 4.15
C SER A 35 -3.13 -7.77 3.62
N PHE A 36 -4.19 -6.98 3.46
CA PHE A 36 -4.10 -5.57 3.04
C PHE A 36 -3.39 -4.70 4.07
N THR A 37 -3.69 -4.89 5.35
CA THR A 37 -3.02 -4.19 6.45
C THR A 37 -1.53 -4.49 6.47
N LEU A 38 -1.15 -5.76 6.36
CA LEU A 38 0.25 -6.19 6.42
C LEU A 38 1.06 -5.64 5.22
N ILE A 39 0.49 -5.69 4.02
CA ILE A 39 1.11 -5.09 2.83
C ILE A 39 1.24 -3.57 2.95
N SER A 40 0.23 -2.90 3.50
CA SER A 40 0.28 -1.45 3.71
C SER A 40 1.39 -1.05 4.69
N ILE A 41 1.58 -1.81 5.77
CA ILE A 41 2.67 -1.59 6.74
C ILE A 41 4.03 -1.77 6.05
N VAL A 42 4.22 -2.87 5.31
CA VAL A 42 5.46 -3.12 4.57
C VAL A 42 5.73 -2.02 3.55
N PHE A 43 4.69 -1.58 2.85
CA PHE A 43 4.79 -0.50 1.87
C PHE A 43 5.25 0.81 2.53
N VAL A 44 4.63 1.24 3.63
CA VAL A 44 5.01 2.47 4.32
C VAL A 44 6.44 2.39 4.86
N PHE A 45 6.82 1.24 5.40
CA PHE A 45 8.19 1.00 5.87
C PHE A 45 9.22 1.16 4.74
N LEU A 46 8.95 0.54 3.58
CA LEU A 46 9.80 0.69 2.39
C LEU A 46 9.84 2.14 1.89
N LEU A 47 8.71 2.85 1.90
CA LEU A 47 8.66 4.26 1.52
C LEU A 47 9.58 5.12 2.39
N VAL A 48 9.56 4.91 3.71
CA VAL A 48 10.45 5.63 4.64
C VAL A 48 11.93 5.31 4.36
N LEU A 49 12.28 4.04 4.13
CA LEU A 49 13.66 3.66 3.77
C LEU A 49 14.11 4.31 2.47
N ILE A 50 13.25 4.35 1.45
CA ILE A 50 13.51 5.01 0.17
C ILE A 50 13.75 6.50 0.37
N LEU A 51 12.95 7.17 1.21
CA LEU A 51 13.13 8.59 1.52
C LEU A 51 14.45 8.86 2.24
N ILE A 52 14.81 8.05 3.23
CA ILE A 52 16.10 8.16 3.94
C ILE A 52 17.26 8.00 2.95
N TRP A 53 17.21 6.96 2.12
CA TRP A 53 18.22 6.71 1.10
C TRP A 53 18.33 7.87 0.10
N LEU A 54 17.19 8.35 -0.40
CA LEU A 54 17.14 9.48 -1.34
C LEU A 54 17.77 10.74 -0.74
N VAL A 55 17.41 11.09 0.49
CA VAL A 55 17.97 12.25 1.19
C VAL A 55 19.48 12.07 1.39
N SER A 56 19.93 10.86 1.74
CA SER A 56 21.36 10.57 1.88
C SER A 56 22.13 10.76 0.58
N VAL A 57 21.57 10.36 -0.56
CA VAL A 57 22.19 10.54 -1.89
C VAL A 57 22.22 12.01 -2.31
N ILE A 58 21.22 12.80 -1.92
CA ILE A 58 21.17 14.23 -2.25
C ILE A 58 22.18 15.04 -1.42
N ILE A 59 22.41 14.64 -0.16
CA ILE A 59 23.31 15.36 0.77
C ILE A 59 24.78 14.91 0.62
N SER A 60 25.03 13.70 0.12
CA SER A 60 26.39 13.19 -0.16
C SER A 60 27.04 13.90 -1.35
#